data_AF-A0A925DYG3-F1
#
_entry.id   AF-A0A925DYG3-F1
#
_cell.length_a   1.000
_cell.length_b   1.000
_cell.length_c   1.000
_cell.angle_alpha   90.00
_cell.angle_beta   90.00
_cell.angle_gamma   90.00
#
_symmetry.space_group_name_H-M   'P 1'
#
loop_
_entity.id
_entity.type
_entity.pdbx_description
1 polymer ?
#
loop_
_entity_poly.entity_id
_entity_poly.type
_entity_poly.pdbx_seq_one_letter_code
_entity_poly.pdbx_strand_id
1 'polypeptide(L)' 'MNFLKNSIGLIMVLSLSASLFCKKENKNTEPPGAVEIKDSVIAQNLNHPWEILWGPDNHIWMTERGGKISRLNPS' A
#
# COMPACT_ATOMS: atom_id res chain seq x y z
N MET A 1 -8.03 -4.62 61.67
CA MET A 1 -6.76 -4.52 60.89
C MET A 1 -6.60 -5.63 59.84
N ASN A 2 -7.71 -6.22 59.35
CA ASN A 2 -7.68 -7.30 58.34
C ASN A 2 -8.31 -6.85 57.01
N PHE A 3 -9.28 -5.92 57.05
CA PHE A 3 -9.87 -5.29 55.86
C PHE A 3 -8.86 -4.51 55.02
N LEU A 4 -7.97 -3.73 55.64
CA LEU A 4 -6.93 -2.97 54.94
C LEU A 4 -5.89 -3.89 54.27
N LYS A 5 -5.60 -5.06 54.85
CA LYS A 5 -4.64 -6.04 54.32
C LYS A 5 -5.19 -6.78 53.09
N ASN A 6 -6.48 -7.13 53.09
CA ASN A 6 -7.14 -7.75 51.92
C ASN A 6 -7.24 -6.80 50.73
N SER A 7 -7.50 -5.50 50.97
CA SER A 7 -7.55 -4.50 49.90
C SER A 7 -6.18 -4.22 49.27
N ILE A 8 -5.10 -4.25 50.06
CA ILE A 8 -3.72 -4.10 49.55
C ILE A 8 -3.34 -5.29 48.66
N GLY A 9 -3.68 -6.52 49.06
CA GLY A 9 -3.46 -7.71 48.24
C GLY A 9 -4.21 -7.66 46.90
N LEU A 10 -5.45 -7.17 46.90
CA LEU A 10 -6.26 -7.04 45.69
C LEU A 10 -5.68 -6.00 44.71
N ILE A 11 -5.18 -4.86 45.22
CA ILE A 11 -4.56 -3.80 44.41
C ILE A 11 -3.23 -4.28 43.81
N MET A 12 -2.44 -5.05 44.56
CA MET A 12 -1.17 -5.60 44.10
C MET A 12 -1.35 -6.68 43.01
N VAL A 13 -2.45 -7.44 43.05
CA VAL A 13 -2.78 -8.42 41.99
C VAL A 13 -3.31 -7.73 40.74
N LEU A 14 -4.10 -6.64 40.89
CA LEU A 14 -4.58 -5.84 39.75
C LEU A 14 -3.47 -5.09 39.01
N SER A 15 -2.44 -4.61 39.72
CA SER A 15 -1.31 -3.93 39.08
C SER A 15 -0.38 -4.91 38.35
N LEU A 16 -0.26 -6.14 38.84
CA LEU A 16 0.55 -7.18 38.21
C LEU A 16 -0.06 -7.65 36.87
N SER A 17 -1.39 -7.72 36.76
CA SER A 17 -2.07 -8.16 35.53
C SER A 17 -1.96 -7.15 34.37
N ALA A 18 -1.83 -5.85 34.64
CA ALA A 18 -1.70 -4.81 33.63
C ALA A 18 -0.35 -4.84 32.88
N SER A 19 0.69 -5.43 33.49
CA SER A 19 2.04 -5.50 32.90
C SER A 19 2.24 -6.66 31.92
N LEU A 20 1.33 -7.64 31.88
CA LEU A 20 1.43 -8.82 30.99
C LEU A 20 0.75 -8.63 29.63
N PHE A 21 0.01 -7.53 29.41
CA PHE A 21 -0.80 -7.33 28.21
C PHE A 21 -0.20 -6.41 27.14
N CYS A 22 1.04 -5.93 27.30
CA CYS A 22 1.67 -5.10 26.28
C CYS A 22 2.66 -5.92 25.43
N LYS A 23 2.16 -6.52 24.35
CA LYS A 23 2.99 -7.17 23.32
C LYS A 23 3.26 -6.17 22.20
N LYS A 24 4.45 -5.58 22.16
CA LYS A 24 4.90 -4.73 21.04
C LYS A 24 5.06 -5.59 19.79
N GLU A 25 4.18 -5.42 18.81
CA GLU A 25 4.26 -6.11 17.52
C GLU A 25 5.30 -5.39 16.64
N ASN A 26 6.49 -6.00 16.46
CA ASN A 26 7.47 -5.55 15.47
C ASN A 26 7.01 -6.04 14.09
N LYS A 27 6.21 -5.24 13.38
CA LYS A 27 5.97 -5.47 11.95
C LYS A 27 7.21 -5.01 11.19
N ASN A 28 8.20 -5.90 11.10
CA ASN A 28 9.19 -5.79 10.03
C ASN A 28 8.42 -6.11 8.74
N THR A 29 8.04 -5.08 7.99
CA THR A 29 7.46 -5.25 6.65
C THR A 29 8.53 -5.94 5.80
N GLU A 30 8.37 -7.24 5.55
CA GLU A 30 9.15 -7.89 4.50
C GLU A 30 8.95 -7.11 3.20
N PRO A 31 9.99 -6.97 2.36
CA PRO A 31 9.82 -6.44 1.03
C PRO A 31 8.68 -7.20 0.35
N PRO A 32 7.79 -6.52 -0.39
CA PRO A 32 6.84 -7.24 -1.23
C PRO A 32 7.64 -8.26 -2.06
N GLY A 33 7.28 -9.53 -1.93
CA GLY A 33 7.96 -10.62 -2.63
C GLY A 33 7.88 -10.46 -4.14
N ALA A 34 8.43 -11.42 -4.89
CA ALA A 34 8.36 -11.39 -6.34
C ALA A 34 6.89 -11.29 -6.83
N VAL A 35 6.60 -10.29 -7.67
CA VAL A 35 5.28 -10.07 -8.27
C VAL A 35 5.31 -10.54 -9.72
N GLU A 36 4.35 -11.37 -10.13
CA GLU A 36 4.15 -11.73 -11.54
C GLU A 36 3.57 -10.52 -12.29
N ILE A 37 4.28 -10.02 -13.30
CA ILE A 37 3.83 -8.91 -14.15
C ILE A 37 3.36 -9.49 -15.49
N LYS A 38 2.20 -9.02 -15.98
CA LYS A 38 1.67 -9.35 -17.30
C LYS A 38 1.63 -8.09 -18.16
N ASP A 39 2.03 -8.23 -19.41
CA ASP A 39 2.04 -7.17 -20.41
C ASP A 39 1.32 -7.58 -21.69
N SER A 40 0.92 -6.58 -22.49
CA SER A 40 0.33 -6.79 -23.81
C SER A 40 0.67 -5.63 -24.74
N VAL A 41 0.68 -5.91 -26.04
CA VAL A 41 0.92 -4.90 -27.08
C VAL A 41 -0.42 -4.30 -27.51
N ILE A 42 -0.65 -3.03 -27.17
CA ILE A 42 -1.90 -2.31 -27.49
C ILE A 42 -1.77 -1.35 -28.69
N ALA A 43 -0.55 -1.03 -29.12
CA ALA A 43 -0.28 -0.21 -30.29
C ALA A 43 1.09 -0.55 -30.90
N GLN A 44 1.21 -0.41 -32.22
CA GLN A 44 2.45 -0.62 -32.98
C GLN A 44 2.60 0.47 -34.05
N ASN A 45 3.77 0.52 -34.71
CA ASN A 45 4.05 1.44 -35.82
C ASN A 45 3.91 2.93 -35.44
N LEU A 46 4.23 3.27 -34.18
CA LEU A 46 4.30 4.66 -33.72
C LEU A 46 5.63 5.29 -34.16
N ASN A 47 5.60 6.58 -34.49
CA ASN A 47 6.79 7.32 -34.84
C ASN A 47 7.40 7.98 -33.59
N HIS A 48 8.22 7.22 -32.86
CA HIS A 48 8.94 7.69 -31.66
C HIS A 48 8.00 8.40 -30.65
N PRO A 49 7.11 7.67 -29.96
CA PRO A 49 6.24 8.25 -28.94
C PRO A 49 7.08 8.82 -27.78
N TRP A 50 6.76 10.03 -27.31
CA TRP A 50 7.51 10.75 -26.27
C TRP A 50 6.74 10.80 -24.95
N GLU A 51 5.72 11.65 -24.88
CA GLU A 51 4.86 11.78 -23.70
C GLU A 51 3.65 10.87 -23.89
N ILE A 52 3.31 10.09 -22.86
CA ILE A 52 2.13 9.21 -22.83
C ILE A 52 1.32 9.50 -21.57
N LEU A 53 0.03 9.81 -21.74
CA LEU A 53 -0.87 10.18 -20.65
C LEU A 53 -2.16 9.37 -20.73
N TRP A 54 -2.72 9.06 -19.56
CA TRP A 54 -4.10 8.59 -19.47
C TRP A 54 -5.03 9.81 -19.45
N GLY A 55 -5.93 9.89 -20.42
CA GLY A 55 -6.88 10.98 -20.53
C GLY A 55 -8.07 10.80 -19.57
N PRO A 56 -8.76 11.89 -19.19
CA PRO A 56 -10.01 11.84 -18.43
C PRO A 56 -11.15 11.16 -19.20
N ASP A 57 -10.95 10.89 -20.49
CA ASP A 57 -11.84 10.21 -21.41
C ASP A 57 -11.55 8.69 -21.54
N ASN A 58 -10.75 8.13 -20.63
CA ASN A 58 -10.31 6.73 -20.63
C ASN A 58 -9.54 6.29 -21.88
N HIS A 59 -8.99 7.24 -22.65
CA HIS A 59 -8.09 6.95 -23.76
C HIS A 59 -6.64 7.22 -23.37
N ILE A 60 -5.72 6.55 -24.04
CA ILE A 60 -4.30 6.84 -23.95
C ILE A 60 -3.95 7.90 -24.99
N TRP A 61 -3.34 8.98 -24.54
CA TRP A 61 -2.85 10.07 -25.37
C TRP A 61 -1.34 9.98 -25.49
N MET A 62 -0.82 10.23 -26.68
CA MET A 62 0.63 10.24 -26.91
C MET A 62 1.06 11.32 -27.89
N THR A 63 2.23 11.90 -27.65
CA THR A 63 2.92 12.76 -28.63
C THR A 63 3.93 11.94 -29.40
N GLU A 64 4.02 12.15 -30.71
CA GLU A 64 4.95 11.45 -31.60
C GLU A 64 5.89 12.45 -32.30
N ARG A 65 7.07 11.97 -32.72
CA ARG A 65 8.01 12.78 -33.50
C ARG A 65 7.34 13.30 -34.78
N GLY A 66 7.56 14.57 -35.07
CA GLY A 66 6.90 15.26 -36.19
C GLY A 66 5.64 16.04 -35.79
N GLY A 67 5.33 16.10 -34.49
CA GLY A 67 4.23 16.94 -33.98
C GLY A 67 2.85 16.30 -34.08
N LYS A 68 2.78 14.97 -34.24
CA LYS A 68 1.52 14.23 -34.26
C LYS A 68 1.06 13.96 -32.83
N ILE A 69 -0.23 14.15 -32.59
CA ILE A 69 -0.92 13.72 -31.36
C ILE A 69 -1.78 12.52 -31.72
N SER A 70 -1.57 11.41 -31.03
CA SER A 70 -2.34 10.18 -31.21
C SER A 70 -3.16 9.86 -29.97
N ARG A 71 -4.34 9.27 -30.20
CA ARG A 71 -5.29 8.85 -29.17
C ARG A 71 -5.68 7.40 -29.42
N LEU A 72 -5.58 6.56 -28.39
CA LEU A 72 -5.81 5.13 -28.45
C LEU A 72 -6.86 4.74 -27.40
N ASN A 73 -7.82 3.90 -27.79
CA ASN A 73 -8.69 3.23 -26.82
C ASN A 73 -7.97 1.96 -26.31
N PRO A 74 -7.71 1.83 -24.99
CA PRO A 74 -7.01 0.67 -24.43
C PRO A 74 -7.92 -0.55 -24.19
N SER A 75 -9.23 -0.43 -24.41
CA SER A 75 -10.22 -1.51 -24.21
C SER A 75 -10.48 -2.33 -25.46
#